data_AF-A0A0B8PNE2-F1
#
_entry.id   AF-A0A0B8PNE2-F1
#
_cell.length_a   1.000
_cell.length_b   1.000
_cell.length_c   1.000
_cell.angle_alpha   90.00
_cell.angle_beta   90.00
_cell.angle_gamma   90.00
#
_symmetry.space_group_name_H-M   'P 1'
#
loop_
_entity.id
_entity.type
_entity.pdbx_description
1 polymer ?
#
loop_
_entity_poly.entity_id
_entity_poly.type
_entity_poly.pdbx_seq_one_letter_code
_entity_poly.pdbx_strand_id
1 'polypeptide(L)'
;MKRSGFTLIELIVVLVILGVLAIVAAPKFLNLQQDARITTLEGFKTAMQGVITQVQSKSYIEGLTPEATNPGNSAQDRYIIDFGIGSVEVDWGTLCPESRGEQGDSLTMIDFMILDESGGSTFDFGNRHTVIGYDYSFTTNELNRTYFADEDLPDGCYVIYDSFGGRGGPGGNNNTCPPEAAPVMLESWIPRVDSLAISSSR
;
A
#
# COMPACT_ATOMS: atom_id res chain seq x y z
N MET A 1 44.61 34.09 35.77
CA MET A 1 44.14 33.51 34.48
C MET A 1 43.12 34.48 33.89
N LYS A 2 43.44 35.15 32.77
CA LYS A 2 42.45 36.01 32.08
C LYS A 2 41.39 35.07 31.48
N ARG A 3 40.17 35.10 32.00
CA ARG A 3 39.04 34.49 31.29
C ARG A 3 38.71 35.37 30.09
N SER A 4 39.03 34.89 28.90
CA SER A 4 38.50 35.48 27.67
C SER A 4 37.01 35.17 27.66
N GLY A 5 36.18 36.15 28.04
CA GLY A 5 34.73 36.03 27.98
C GLY A 5 34.29 36.11 26.52
N PHE A 6 33.35 35.23 26.13
CA PHE A 6 32.66 35.31 24.84
C PHE A 6 31.97 36.68 24.74
N THR A 7 32.09 37.35 23.60
CA THR A 7 31.44 38.66 23.45
C THR A 7 29.95 38.47 23.14
N LEU A 8 29.10 39.39 23.61
CA LEU A 8 27.65 39.31 23.36
C LEU A 8 27.34 39.36 21.85
N ILE A 9 28.14 40.08 21.07
CA ILE A 9 28.00 40.15 19.61
C ILE A 9 28.34 38.83 18.92
N GLU A 10 29.33 38.09 19.41
CA GLU A 10 29.74 36.80 18.85
C GLU A 10 28.63 35.76 19.00
N LEU A 11 27.91 35.78 20.12
CA LEU A 11 26.73 34.93 20.32
C LEU A 11 25.57 35.33 19.38
N ILE A 12 25.32 36.63 19.21
CA ILE A 12 24.25 37.12 18.34
C ILE A 12 24.51 36.73 16.88
N VAL A 13 25.73 36.91 16.38
CA VAL A 13 26.07 36.57 14.99
C VAL A 13 25.83 35.09 14.71
N VAL A 14 26.17 34.20 15.64
CA VAL A 14 25.92 32.76 15.50
C VAL A 14 24.43 32.46 15.42
N LEU A 15 23.60 33.06 16.28
CA LEU A 15 22.15 32.87 16.24
C LEU A 15 21.53 33.39 14.94
N VAL A 16 22.02 34.52 14.41
CA VAL A 16 21.56 35.05 13.11
C VAL A 16 21.90 34.07 11.98
N ILE A 17 23.13 33.55 11.94
CA ILE A 17 23.54 32.57 10.92
C ILE A 17 22.70 31.29 11.02
N LEU A 18 22.52 30.74 12.23
CA LEU A 18 21.67 29.57 12.44
C LEU A 18 20.21 29.83 12.04
N GLY A 19 19.69 31.03 12.31
CA GLY A 19 18.34 31.44 11.89
C GLY A 19 18.16 31.43 10.37
N VAL A 20 19.10 31.99 9.62
CA VAL A 20 19.05 31.99 8.14
C VAL A 20 19.15 30.57 7.58
N LEU A 21 20.08 29.75 8.11
CA LEU A 21 20.25 28.37 7.67
C LEU A 21 18.99 27.52 7.94
N ALA A 22 18.35 27.72 9.09
CA ALA A 22 17.12 27.00 9.43
C ALA A 22 15.97 27.32 8.46
N ILE A 23 15.79 28.59 8.10
CA ILE A 23 14.72 29.02 7.18
C ILE A 23 14.89 28.41 5.78
N VAL A 24 16.12 28.34 5.28
CA VAL A 24 16.40 27.77 3.94
C VAL A 24 16.32 26.24 3.95
N ALA A 25 16.73 25.59 5.06
CA ALA A 25 16.76 24.13 5.16
C ALA A 25 15.38 23.50 5.43
N ALA A 26 14.51 24.18 6.20
CA ALA A 26 13.20 23.66 6.60
C ALA A 26 12.31 23.17 5.44
N PRO A 27 12.04 23.95 4.37
CA PRO A 27 11.16 23.49 3.29
C PRO A 27 11.75 22.29 2.53
N LYS A 28 13.08 22.26 2.35
CA LYS A 28 13.75 21.14 1.70
C LYS A 28 13.68 19.87 2.53
N PHE A 29 13.80 19.97 3.86
CA PHE A 29 13.70 18.83 4.76
C PHE A 29 12.29 18.21 4.77
N LEU A 30 11.24 19.01 4.65
CA LEU A 30 9.86 18.52 4.54
C LEU A 30 9.65 17.74 3.24
N ASN A 31 10.08 18.28 2.10
CA ASN A 31 9.96 17.60 0.81
C ASN A 31 10.72 16.27 0.78
N LEU A 32 11.95 16.23 1.31
CA LEU A 32 12.74 14.99 1.37
C LEU A 32 12.07 13.88 2.20
N GLN A 33 11.37 14.23 3.28
CA GLN A 33 10.62 13.25 4.06
C GLN A 33 9.41 12.72 3.29
N GLN A 34 8.69 13.59 2.57
CA GLN A 34 7.57 13.19 1.73
C GLN A 34 8.04 12.26 0.59
N ASP A 35 9.10 12.64 -0.12
CA ASP A 35 9.68 11.83 -1.20
C ASP A 35 10.12 10.45 -0.66
N ALA A 36 10.75 10.40 0.52
CA ALA A 36 11.15 9.15 1.15
C ALA A 36 9.95 8.24 1.48
N ARG A 37 8.83 8.80 1.97
CA ARG A 37 7.59 8.04 2.22
C ARG A 37 7.02 7.49 0.92
N ILE A 38 6.97 8.29 -0.15
CA ILE A 38 6.48 7.88 -1.47
C ILE A 38 7.33 6.72 -2.03
N THR A 39 8.66 6.86 -2.03
CA THR A 39 9.56 5.79 -2.50
C THR A 39 9.41 4.51 -1.69
N THR A 40 9.15 4.61 -0.38
CA THR A 40 8.90 3.43 0.47
C THR A 40 7.59 2.74 0.08
N LEU A 41 6.53 3.49 -0.18
CA LEU A 41 5.25 2.95 -0.66
C LEU A 41 5.36 2.33 -2.05
N GLU A 42 6.14 2.91 -2.96
CA GLU A 42 6.43 2.27 -4.26
C GLU A 42 7.14 0.93 -4.08
N GLY A 43 8.03 0.84 -3.08
CA GLY A 43 8.63 -0.43 -2.64
C GLY A 43 7.57 -1.43 -2.16
N PHE A 44 6.63 -0.99 -1.31
CA PHE A 44 5.53 -1.84 -0.84
C PHE A 44 4.62 -2.31 -1.98
N LYS A 45 4.24 -1.42 -2.90
CA LYS A 45 3.48 -1.78 -4.10
C LYS A 45 4.18 -2.88 -4.90
N THR A 46 5.48 -2.73 -5.12
CA THR A 46 6.29 -3.72 -5.84
C THR A 46 6.35 -5.04 -5.08
N ALA A 47 6.52 -5.01 -3.76
CA ALA A 47 6.51 -6.20 -2.92
C ALA A 47 5.16 -6.94 -2.98
N MET A 48 4.04 -6.21 -2.87
CA MET A 48 2.70 -6.77 -3.01
C MET A 48 2.51 -7.43 -4.38
N GLN A 49 2.93 -6.78 -5.48
CA GLN A 49 2.89 -7.40 -6.82
C GLN A 49 3.68 -8.71 -6.88
N GLY A 50 4.82 -8.76 -6.19
CA GLY A 50 5.62 -9.98 -6.05
C GLY A 50 4.84 -11.10 -5.35
N VAL A 51 4.21 -10.81 -4.21
CA VAL A 51 3.41 -11.78 -3.46
C VAL A 51 2.20 -12.25 -4.26
N ILE A 52 1.46 -11.34 -4.89
CA ILE A 52 0.34 -11.66 -5.79
C ILE A 52 0.79 -12.65 -6.87
N THR A 53 1.90 -12.34 -7.55
CA THR A 53 2.44 -13.19 -8.62
C THR A 53 2.88 -14.55 -8.08
N GLN A 54 3.48 -14.59 -6.90
CA GLN A 54 3.91 -15.82 -6.24
C GLN A 54 2.72 -16.72 -5.91
N VAL A 55 1.66 -16.14 -5.34
CA VAL A 55 0.46 -16.88 -4.96
C VAL A 55 -0.31 -17.37 -6.17
N GLN A 56 -0.52 -16.50 -7.16
CA GLN A 56 -1.15 -16.90 -8.41
C GLN A 56 -0.36 -18.00 -9.13
N SER A 57 0.97 -17.89 -9.18
CA SER A 57 1.81 -18.91 -9.80
C SER A 57 1.62 -20.26 -9.11
N LYS A 58 1.55 -20.28 -7.78
CA LYS A 58 1.33 -21.51 -7.03
C LYS A 58 -0.08 -22.07 -7.21
N SER A 59 -1.12 -21.23 -7.23
CA SER A 59 -2.49 -21.69 -7.50
C SER A 59 -2.61 -22.34 -8.90
N TYR A 60 -1.95 -21.79 -9.91
CA TYR A 60 -1.91 -22.40 -11.24
C TYR A 60 -1.14 -23.73 -11.26
N ILE A 61 -0.04 -23.84 -10.49
CA ILE A 61 0.71 -25.11 -10.35
C ILE A 61 -0.13 -26.19 -9.68
N GLU A 62 -1.01 -25.82 -8.74
CA GLU A 62 -1.97 -26.73 -8.10
C GLU A 62 -3.17 -27.07 -8.98
N GLY A 63 -3.24 -26.52 -10.19
CA GLY A 63 -4.27 -26.81 -11.18
C GLY A 63 -5.55 -26.01 -10.99
N LEU A 64 -5.54 -24.95 -10.17
CA LEU A 64 -6.67 -24.05 -10.07
C LEU A 64 -6.76 -23.14 -11.28
N THR A 65 -7.99 -22.82 -11.65
CA THR A 65 -8.32 -21.82 -12.66
C THR A 65 -9.40 -20.90 -12.12
N PRO A 66 -9.44 -19.63 -12.54
CA PRO A 66 -10.50 -18.71 -12.16
C PRO A 66 -11.87 -19.23 -12.61
N GLU A 67 -12.86 -19.21 -11.72
CA GLU A 67 -14.23 -19.63 -12.01
C GLU A 67 -15.12 -18.43 -12.37
N ALA A 68 -15.97 -18.61 -13.39
CA ALA A 68 -16.89 -17.56 -13.82
C ALA A 68 -17.99 -17.26 -12.77
N THR A 69 -18.39 -18.29 -12.02
CA THR A 69 -19.47 -18.23 -11.03
C THR A 69 -19.00 -18.73 -9.68
N ASN A 70 -19.58 -18.21 -8.60
CA ASN A 70 -19.22 -18.62 -7.25
C ASN A 70 -19.41 -20.14 -7.12
N PRO A 71 -18.35 -20.91 -6.79
CA PRO A 71 -18.40 -22.37 -6.74
C PRO A 71 -19.24 -22.90 -5.55
N GLY A 72 -19.68 -22.01 -4.65
CA GLY A 72 -20.44 -22.32 -3.45
C GLY A 72 -19.54 -22.78 -2.30
N ASN A 73 -20.04 -22.65 -1.06
CA ASN A 73 -19.23 -22.77 0.16
C ASN A 73 -18.40 -24.07 0.23
N SER A 74 -18.98 -25.22 -0.09
CA SER A 74 -18.28 -26.52 0.02
C SER A 74 -17.18 -26.75 -1.02
N ALA A 75 -17.10 -25.89 -2.05
CA ALA A 75 -16.08 -25.96 -3.08
C ALA A 75 -14.99 -24.90 -2.91
N GLN A 76 -15.13 -24.00 -1.93
CA GLN A 76 -14.15 -22.94 -1.66
C GLN A 76 -12.89 -23.46 -0.97
N ASP A 77 -12.95 -24.60 -0.26
CA ASP A 77 -11.80 -25.26 0.36
C ASP A 77 -10.63 -25.52 -0.62
N ARG A 78 -10.91 -25.63 -1.92
CA ARG A 78 -9.88 -25.83 -2.96
C ARG A 78 -9.05 -24.58 -3.25
N TYR A 79 -9.50 -23.39 -2.83
CA TYR A 79 -8.81 -22.12 -3.04
C TYR A 79 -7.89 -21.76 -1.86
N ILE A 80 -7.51 -22.76 -1.07
CA ILE A 80 -6.57 -22.64 0.03
C ILE A 80 -5.24 -23.24 -0.45
N ILE A 81 -4.24 -22.37 -0.65
CA ILE A 81 -2.94 -22.71 -1.21
C ILE A 81 -1.92 -22.90 -0.09
N ASP A 82 -1.34 -24.10 0.06
CA ASP A 82 -0.42 -24.41 1.16
C ASP A 82 1.05 -24.13 0.83
N PHE A 83 1.64 -23.07 1.38
CA PHE A 83 3.05 -22.72 1.16
C PHE A 83 4.03 -23.51 2.03
N GLY A 84 3.56 -24.46 2.85
CA GLY A 84 4.35 -25.22 3.82
C GLY A 84 4.76 -24.42 5.06
N ILE A 85 4.66 -23.10 5.00
CA ILE A 85 4.80 -22.15 6.11
C ILE A 85 3.44 -21.66 6.64
N GLY A 86 2.35 -22.06 5.99
CA GLY A 86 0.98 -21.60 6.22
C GLY A 86 0.20 -21.63 4.91
N SER A 87 -1.11 -21.43 5.00
CA SER A 87 -2.00 -21.42 3.83
C SER A 87 -2.40 -20.02 3.41
N VAL A 88 -2.74 -19.81 2.13
CA VAL A 88 -3.33 -18.54 1.64
C VAL A 88 -4.63 -18.87 0.94
N GLU A 89 -5.70 -18.21 1.35
CA GLU A 89 -6.96 -18.23 0.61
C GLU A 89 -6.86 -17.30 -0.59
N VAL A 90 -7.35 -17.74 -1.76
CA VAL A 90 -7.40 -16.93 -2.97
C VAL A 90 -8.84 -16.77 -3.45
N ASP A 91 -9.15 -15.61 -4.03
CA ASP A 91 -10.45 -15.37 -4.64
C ASP A 91 -10.69 -16.36 -5.78
N TRP A 92 -11.84 -17.02 -5.77
CA TRP A 92 -12.19 -18.04 -6.75
C TRP A 92 -12.31 -17.51 -8.19
N GLY A 93 -12.59 -16.22 -8.37
CA GLY A 93 -12.82 -15.59 -9.67
C GLY A 93 -11.58 -14.99 -10.33
N THR A 94 -10.51 -14.79 -9.57
CA THR A 94 -9.31 -14.07 -10.02
C THR A 94 -8.00 -14.71 -9.56
N LEU A 95 -8.06 -15.65 -8.60
CA LEU A 95 -6.93 -16.25 -7.89
C LEU A 95 -6.05 -15.21 -7.17
N CYS A 96 -6.59 -14.02 -6.90
CA CYS A 96 -5.96 -13.02 -6.06
C CYS A 96 -5.87 -13.52 -4.61
N PRO A 97 -4.74 -13.35 -3.91
CA PRO A 97 -4.69 -13.55 -2.46
C PRO A 97 -5.78 -12.76 -1.75
N GLU A 98 -6.57 -13.42 -0.90
CA GLU A 98 -7.57 -12.72 -0.11
C GLU A 98 -6.92 -11.80 0.93
N SER A 99 -7.51 -10.62 1.14
CA SER A 99 -7.03 -9.68 2.17
C SER A 99 -7.21 -10.24 3.58
N ARG A 100 -8.24 -11.07 3.76
CA ARG A 100 -8.50 -11.87 4.96
C ARG A 100 -8.91 -13.26 4.50
N GLY A 101 -8.13 -14.27 4.85
CA GLY A 101 -8.60 -15.65 4.75
C GLY A 101 -9.68 -15.89 5.81
N GLU A 102 -10.82 -16.38 5.40
CA GLU A 102 -11.96 -16.72 6.27
C GLU A 102 -11.90 -18.18 6.74
N GLN A 103 -10.89 -18.94 6.28
CA GLN A 103 -10.68 -20.36 6.60
C GLN A 103 -9.23 -20.67 7.05
N GLY A 104 -9.07 -21.46 8.12
CA GLY A 104 -7.77 -22.06 8.52
C GLY A 104 -6.74 -21.12 9.17
N ASP A 105 -5.47 -21.57 9.20
CA ASP A 105 -4.29 -20.78 9.59
C ASP A 105 -3.76 -20.04 8.36
N SER A 106 -4.41 -18.91 8.06
CA SER A 106 -4.21 -18.17 6.81
C SER A 106 -3.16 -17.08 6.96
N LEU A 107 -2.12 -17.16 6.12
CA LEU A 107 -1.13 -16.12 5.90
C LEU A 107 -1.79 -14.96 5.14
N THR A 108 -1.59 -13.76 5.66
CA THR A 108 -2.00 -12.52 4.99
C THR A 108 -0.92 -12.06 4.01
N MET A 109 -1.27 -11.11 3.14
CA MET A 109 -0.33 -10.46 2.21
C MET A 109 0.94 -9.97 2.92
N ILE A 110 0.81 -9.47 4.15
CA ILE A 110 1.93 -8.96 4.94
C ILE A 110 2.86 -10.06 5.41
N ASP A 111 2.36 -11.25 5.72
CA ASP A 111 3.21 -12.33 6.24
C ASP A 111 4.25 -12.80 5.21
N PHE A 112 4.01 -12.52 3.92
CA PHE A 112 4.98 -12.74 2.84
C PHE A 112 5.98 -11.60 2.66
N MET A 113 5.70 -10.43 3.22
CA MET A 113 6.56 -9.25 3.11
C MET A 113 7.38 -9.09 4.39
N ILE A 114 8.71 -8.97 4.25
CA ILE A 114 9.57 -8.63 5.38
C ILE A 114 9.39 -7.14 5.65
N LEU A 115 8.38 -6.79 6.43
CA LEU A 115 8.12 -5.40 6.81
C LEU A 115 8.84 -5.07 8.12
N ASP A 116 9.65 -4.02 8.09
CA ASP A 116 10.17 -3.38 9.30
C ASP A 116 9.19 -2.26 9.69
N GLU A 117 8.42 -2.47 10.77
CA GLU A 117 7.44 -1.50 11.29
C GLU A 117 8.07 -0.18 11.82
N SER A 118 9.41 -0.06 11.79
CA SER A 118 10.16 1.06 12.35
C SER A 118 9.85 2.45 11.74
N GLY A 119 9.16 2.50 10.59
CA GLY A 119 8.91 3.73 9.81
C GLY A 119 7.63 4.51 10.15
N GLY A 120 6.79 4.04 11.08
CA GLY A 120 5.51 4.69 11.41
C GLY A 120 4.42 4.52 10.34
N SER A 121 4.55 3.51 9.47
CA SER A 121 3.52 3.11 8.52
C SER A 121 2.34 2.45 9.24
N THR A 122 1.12 2.77 8.82
CA THR A 122 -0.11 2.10 9.23
C THR A 122 -0.40 0.94 8.28
N PHE A 123 -0.86 -0.16 8.85
CA PHE A 123 -1.41 -1.28 8.11
C PHE A 123 -2.82 -1.55 8.60
N ASP A 124 -3.75 -1.59 7.67
CA ASP A 124 -5.12 -2.00 7.92
C ASP A 124 -5.57 -2.94 6.80
N PHE A 125 -6.50 -3.83 7.11
CA PHE A 125 -7.03 -4.80 6.15
C PHE A 125 -8.50 -5.06 6.46
N GLY A 126 -9.30 -5.24 5.42
CA GLY A 126 -10.68 -5.69 5.48
C GLY A 126 -10.86 -7.00 4.73
N ASN A 127 -12.11 -7.42 4.54
CA ASN A 127 -12.47 -8.60 3.76
C ASN A 127 -12.00 -8.48 2.30
N ARG A 128 -12.02 -7.27 1.74
CA ARG A 128 -11.73 -7.06 0.32
C ARG A 128 -10.44 -6.30 0.09
N HIS A 129 -10.19 -5.25 0.86
CA HIS A 129 -9.03 -4.39 0.62
C HIS A 129 -7.98 -4.53 1.72
N THR A 130 -6.72 -4.54 1.30
CA THR A 130 -5.55 -4.42 2.17
C THR A 130 -4.88 -3.08 1.90
N VAL A 131 -4.50 -2.34 2.94
CA VAL A 131 -3.88 -1.03 2.79
C VAL A 131 -2.62 -0.89 3.64
N ILE A 132 -1.59 -0.30 3.05
CA ILE A 132 -0.35 0.09 3.73
C ILE A 132 -0.13 1.57 3.43
N GLY A 133 0.12 2.39 4.45
CA GLY A 133 0.24 3.82 4.23
C GLY A 133 0.85 4.62 5.37
N TYR A 134 0.82 5.93 5.19
CA TYR A 134 1.13 6.95 6.15
C TYR A 134 -0.05 7.93 6.22
N ASP A 135 -0.30 8.48 7.40
CA ASP A 135 -1.18 9.62 7.64
C ASP A 135 -2.71 9.38 7.53
N TYR A 136 -3.17 8.24 7.01
CA TYR A 136 -4.59 7.86 7.01
C TYR A 136 -4.78 6.41 7.50
N SER A 137 -5.74 6.19 8.40
CA SER A 137 -6.15 4.85 8.86
C SER A 137 -7.55 4.58 8.36
N PHE A 138 -7.69 3.47 7.63
CA PHE A 138 -8.95 3.06 7.05
C PHE A 138 -9.76 2.26 8.06
N THR A 139 -11.06 2.53 8.13
CA THR A 139 -11.96 1.70 8.92
C THR A 139 -12.25 0.38 8.21
N THR A 140 -12.58 -0.67 8.96
CA THR A 140 -12.98 -1.95 8.39
C THR A 140 -14.18 -1.82 7.44
N ASN A 141 -15.11 -0.90 7.72
CA ASN A 141 -16.25 -0.64 6.84
C ASN A 141 -15.82 -0.08 5.48
N GLU A 142 -14.82 0.79 5.45
CA GLU A 142 -14.26 1.32 4.20
C GLU A 142 -13.55 0.22 3.43
N LEU A 143 -12.69 -0.57 4.07
CA LEU A 143 -11.96 -1.66 3.43
C LEU A 143 -12.84 -2.82 2.95
N ASN A 144 -14.06 -2.91 3.48
CA ASN A 144 -15.08 -3.88 3.05
C ASN A 144 -15.98 -3.37 1.91
N ARG A 145 -15.80 -2.13 1.44
CA ARG A 145 -16.58 -1.62 0.29
C ARG A 145 -16.29 -2.44 -0.96
N THR A 146 -17.28 -2.57 -1.82
CA THR A 146 -17.15 -3.29 -3.11
C THR A 146 -16.20 -2.60 -4.07
N TYR A 147 -15.97 -1.31 -3.97
CA TYR A 147 -15.10 -0.58 -4.88
C TYR A 147 -14.78 0.78 -4.27
N PHE A 148 -13.57 1.26 -4.56
CA PHE A 148 -13.18 2.65 -4.34
C PHE A 148 -13.11 3.35 -5.68
N ALA A 149 -13.96 4.35 -5.91
CA ALA A 149 -13.72 5.26 -7.01
C ALA A 149 -12.54 6.17 -6.66
N ASP A 150 -11.70 6.51 -7.64
CA ASP A 150 -10.57 7.44 -7.45
C ASP A 150 -10.97 8.76 -6.76
N GLU A 151 -12.22 9.16 -6.93
CA GLU A 151 -12.81 10.37 -6.34
C GLU A 151 -13.31 10.21 -4.90
N ASP A 152 -13.51 8.97 -4.44
CA ASP A 152 -13.90 8.63 -3.07
C ASP A 152 -12.68 8.32 -2.17
N LEU A 153 -11.49 8.26 -2.77
CA LEU A 153 -10.27 7.96 -2.05
C LEU A 153 -9.86 9.17 -1.19
N PRO A 154 -9.64 8.98 0.13
CA PRO A 154 -9.22 10.06 1.00
C PRO A 154 -7.81 10.54 0.63
N ASP A 155 -7.57 11.84 0.84
CA ASP A 155 -6.24 12.42 0.69
C ASP A 155 -5.28 11.73 1.68
N GLY A 156 -4.18 11.17 1.17
CA GLY A 156 -3.22 10.44 1.98
C GLY A 156 -2.09 9.84 1.17
N CYS A 157 -1.19 9.15 1.87
CA CYS A 157 -0.03 8.49 1.29
C CYS A 157 -0.16 6.99 1.53
N TYR A 158 -0.77 6.24 0.61
CA TYR A 158 -1.02 4.81 0.82
C TYR A 158 -1.04 4.00 -0.47
N VAL A 159 -0.87 2.69 -0.31
CA VAL A 159 -1.09 1.66 -1.33
C VAL A 159 -2.24 0.81 -0.87
N ILE A 160 -3.25 0.68 -1.72
CA ILE A 160 -4.41 -0.18 -1.52
C ILE A 160 -4.38 -1.34 -2.50
N TYR A 161 -4.77 -2.50 -2.03
CA TYR A 161 -4.86 -3.72 -2.81
C TYR A 161 -6.28 -4.26 -2.75
N ASP A 162 -6.88 -4.55 -3.90
CA ASP A 162 -8.19 -5.20 -4.01
C ASP A 162 -8.01 -6.70 -4.25
N SER A 163 -8.31 -7.49 -3.23
CA SER A 163 -8.23 -8.95 -3.30
C SER A 163 -9.33 -9.61 -4.15
N PHE A 164 -10.33 -8.86 -4.60
CA PHE A 164 -11.39 -9.36 -5.49
C PHE A 164 -11.13 -8.94 -6.94
N GLY A 165 -9.97 -8.34 -7.21
CA GLY A 165 -9.47 -7.99 -8.53
C GLY A 165 -10.31 -6.98 -9.31
N GLY A 166 -11.08 -6.12 -8.66
CA GLY A 166 -11.98 -5.16 -9.32
C GLY A 166 -13.37 -5.71 -9.64
N ARG A 167 -13.66 -6.97 -9.29
CA ARG A 167 -14.98 -7.58 -9.53
C ARG A 167 -16.09 -6.83 -8.78
N GLY A 168 -17.13 -6.44 -9.49
CA GLY A 168 -18.25 -5.67 -8.92
C GLY A 168 -18.06 -4.15 -8.89
N GLY A 169 -16.92 -3.64 -9.37
CA GLY A 169 -16.72 -2.20 -9.65
C GLY A 169 -17.28 -1.77 -11.02
N PRO A 170 -17.33 -0.44 -11.29
CA PRO A 170 -17.72 0.09 -12.59
C PRO A 170 -16.73 -0.39 -13.67
N GLY A 171 -17.21 -1.13 -14.68
CA GLY A 171 -16.35 -1.72 -15.73
C GLY A 171 -16.15 -3.23 -15.62
N GLY A 172 -16.38 -3.83 -14.44
CA GLY A 172 -16.82 -5.22 -14.22
C GLY A 172 -16.04 -6.41 -14.80
N ASN A 173 -14.93 -6.22 -15.51
CA ASN A 173 -14.19 -7.30 -16.17
C ASN A 173 -12.70 -7.38 -15.78
N ASN A 174 -12.26 -6.56 -14.84
CA ASN A 174 -10.92 -6.72 -14.29
C ASN A 174 -10.94 -8.01 -13.47
N ASN A 175 -10.23 -9.02 -13.98
CA ASN A 175 -9.87 -10.26 -13.27
C ASN A 175 -8.39 -10.19 -12.86
N THR A 176 -7.91 -8.99 -12.61
CA THR A 176 -6.50 -8.68 -12.39
C THR A 176 -6.33 -8.28 -10.93
N CYS A 177 -5.20 -8.63 -10.34
CA CYS A 177 -4.90 -8.35 -8.94
C CYS A 177 -3.89 -7.19 -8.79
N PRO A 178 -4.07 -5.99 -9.37
CA PRO A 178 -3.08 -4.94 -9.20
C PRO A 178 -3.21 -4.29 -7.81
N PRO A 179 -2.11 -4.05 -7.10
CA PRO A 179 -2.08 -3.05 -6.05
C PRO A 179 -2.01 -1.65 -6.68
N GLU A 180 -2.79 -0.73 -6.14
CA GLU A 180 -2.92 0.65 -6.59
C GLU A 180 -2.35 1.58 -5.52
N ALA A 181 -1.56 2.57 -5.94
CA ALA A 181 -1.04 3.60 -5.03
C ALA A 181 -1.84 4.88 -5.22
N ALA A 182 -2.35 5.44 -4.12
CA ALA A 182 -2.90 6.78 -4.14
C ALA A 182 -1.75 7.79 -4.01
N PRO A 183 -1.62 8.76 -4.94
CA PRO A 183 -0.62 9.81 -4.81
C PRO A 183 -0.94 10.73 -3.62
N VAL A 184 0.10 11.31 -3.01
CA VAL A 184 -0.06 12.33 -1.97
C VAL A 184 -0.62 13.60 -2.60
N MET A 185 -1.91 13.87 -2.40
CA MET A 185 -2.53 15.12 -2.83
C MET A 185 -2.14 16.27 -1.90
N LEU A 186 -1.05 16.96 -2.24
CA LEU A 186 -0.78 18.33 -1.79
C LEU A 186 -0.55 19.21 -3.01
N GLU A 187 -1.60 19.36 -3.83
CA GLU A 187 -1.98 20.57 -4.56
C GLU A 187 -3.05 20.22 -5.61
N SER A 188 -4.15 20.96 -5.60
CA SER A 188 -5.31 20.85 -6.49
C SER A 188 -5.03 21.14 -7.97
N TRP A 189 -3.79 21.00 -8.44
CA TRP A 189 -3.34 21.41 -9.77
C TRP A 189 -2.43 20.42 -10.50
N ILE A 190 -2.11 19.26 -9.94
CA ILE A 190 -1.50 18.17 -10.73
C ILE A 190 -2.66 17.33 -11.28
N PRO A 191 -2.92 17.34 -12.60
CA PRO A 191 -3.92 16.45 -13.18
C PRO A 191 -3.49 15.01 -12.89
N ARG A 192 -4.46 14.11 -12.73
CA ARG A 192 -4.25 12.65 -12.69
C ARG A 192 -3.49 12.18 -13.95
N VAL A 193 -2.16 12.29 -13.99
CA VAL A 193 -1.37 11.82 -15.15
C VAL A 193 -0.84 10.40 -14.96
N ASP A 194 -0.86 9.86 -13.74
CA ASP A 194 -0.35 8.50 -13.47
C ASP A 194 -1.43 7.42 -13.25
N SER A 195 -2.69 7.70 -13.61
CA SER A 195 -3.65 6.62 -13.92
C SER A 195 -3.36 5.95 -15.28
N LEU A 196 -2.33 6.41 -16.01
CA LEU A 196 -1.92 5.89 -17.31
C LEU A 196 -0.66 4.99 -17.28
N ALA A 197 0.00 4.79 -16.14
CA ALA A 197 1.17 3.91 -16.04
C ALA A 197 0.85 2.46 -15.62
N ILE A 198 -0.42 2.12 -15.39
CA ILE A 198 -0.88 0.72 -15.26
C ILE A 198 -1.99 0.42 -16.27
N SER A 199 -1.87 0.95 -17.49
CA SER A 199 -2.48 0.35 -18.67
C SER A 199 -1.48 -0.60 -19.29
N SER A 200 -1.43 -1.83 -18.77
CA SER A 200 -0.79 -2.94 -19.48
C SER A 200 -1.68 -3.30 -20.66
N SER A 201 -1.46 -2.62 -21.79
CA SER A 201 -1.89 -3.10 -23.09
C SER A 201 -1.15 -4.40 -23.42
N ARG A 202 -1.89 -5.52 -23.39
CA ARG A 202 -1.94 -6.55 -24.44
C ARG A 202 -3.09 -7.52 -24.17
#